data_AF-A0A3R6IJV9-F1
#
_entry.id   AF-A0A3R6IJV9-F1
#
_cell.length_a   1.000
_cell.length_b   1.000
_cell.length_c   1.000
_cell.angle_alpha   90.00
_cell.angle_beta   90.00
_cell.angle_gamma   90.00
#
_symmetry.space_group_name_H-M   'P 1'
#
loop_
_entity.id
_entity.type
_entity.pdbx_description
1 polymer ?
#
loop_
_entity_poly.entity_id
_entity_poly.type
_entity_poly.pdbx_seq_one_letter_code
_entity_poly.pdbx_strand_id
1 'polypeptide(L)'
;MKILASILLGITLFTLLACHRTESRQQPLLQAKNLMKEHPDSAQILLETIPSPEKLPIEEYATWCLLVTQAQNKNYVKCMSDSVINIAVEYFGKIKNPLHYAKALYYIGRAYGMQKDWQRAIEFYKKGEDIALLINDKSALSLSLSECATIYKQ
;
A
#
# COMPACT_ATOMS: atom_id res chain seq x y z
N MET A 1 -14.09 -50.23 12.19
CA MET A 1 -13.52 -49.10 12.97
C MET A 1 -12.16 -48.61 12.46
N LYS A 2 -11.23 -49.49 12.05
CA LYS A 2 -9.89 -49.07 11.56
C LYS A 2 -9.93 -48.19 10.29
N ILE A 3 -10.76 -48.54 9.31
CA ILE A 3 -10.89 -47.80 8.04
C ILE A 3 -11.49 -46.39 8.24
N LEU A 4 -12.47 -46.26 9.14
CA LEU A 4 -13.08 -44.96 9.49
C LEU A 4 -12.06 -44.02 10.15
N ALA A 5 -11.20 -44.57 11.04
CA ALA A 5 -10.14 -43.82 11.68
C ALA A 5 -9.07 -43.36 10.67
N SER A 6 -8.72 -44.20 9.68
CA SER A 6 -7.77 -43.84 8.61
C SER A 6 -8.29 -42.74 7.68
N ILE A 7 -9.59 -42.74 7.37
CA ILE A 7 -10.24 -41.69 6.57
C ILE A 7 -10.28 -40.38 7.36
N LEU A 8 -10.62 -40.43 8.65
CA LEU A 8 -10.66 -39.25 9.52
C LEU A 8 -9.25 -38.62 9.67
N LEU A 9 -8.20 -39.46 9.78
CA LEU A 9 -6.80 -39.03 9.86
C LEU A 9 -6.30 -38.41 8.53
N GLY A 10 -6.81 -38.88 7.40
CA GLY A 10 -6.49 -38.34 6.08
C GLY A 10 -7.14 -36.97 5.83
N ILE A 11 -8.38 -36.77 6.29
CA ILE A 11 -9.11 -35.50 6.17
C ILE A 11 -8.44 -34.41 7.03
N THR A 12 -7.99 -34.74 8.24
CA THR A 12 -7.26 -33.78 9.09
C THR A 12 -5.88 -33.42 8.54
N LEU A 13 -5.18 -34.34 7.87
CA LEU A 13 -3.91 -34.05 7.22
C LEU A 13 -4.07 -33.14 5.99
N PHE A 14 -5.18 -33.29 5.25
CA PHE A 14 -5.51 -32.48 4.07
C PHE A 14 -5.88 -31.03 4.44
N THR A 15 -6.59 -30.83 5.56
CA THR A 15 -6.92 -29.47 6.04
C THR A 15 -5.70 -28.74 6.58
N LEU A 16 -4.75 -29.44 7.23
CA LEU A 16 -3.48 -28.85 7.67
C LEU A 16 -2.63 -28.36 6.49
N LEU A 17 -2.56 -29.11 5.39
CA LEU A 17 -1.84 -28.72 4.17
C LEU A 17 -2.51 -27.56 3.43
N ALA A 18 -3.84 -27.47 3.44
CA ALA A 18 -4.60 -26.37 2.85
C ALA A 18 -4.47 -25.07 3.65
N CYS A 19 -4.49 -25.14 4.99
CA CYS A 19 -4.24 -23.98 5.85
C CYS A 19 -2.80 -23.48 5.74
N HIS A 20 -1.80 -24.38 5.71
CA HIS A 20 -0.39 -23.99 5.63
C HIS A 20 -0.04 -23.29 4.29
N ARG A 21 -0.65 -23.71 3.19
CA ARG A 21 -0.46 -23.10 1.86
C ARG A 21 -1.02 -21.67 1.79
N THR A 22 -2.00 -21.34 2.62
CA THR A 22 -2.65 -20.01 2.63
C THR A 22 -1.84 -19.02 3.47
N GLU A 23 -1.28 -19.45 4.60
CA GLU A 23 -0.42 -18.61 5.46
C GLU A 23 0.92 -18.23 4.80
N SER A 24 1.47 -19.09 3.94
CA SER A 24 2.73 -18.84 3.24
C SER A 24 2.65 -17.75 2.16
N ARG A 25 1.48 -17.57 1.53
CA ARG A 25 1.30 -16.67 0.37
C ARG A 25 1.12 -15.19 0.76
N GLN A 26 0.70 -14.91 2.00
CA GLN A 26 0.34 -13.56 2.47
C GLN A 26 1.45 -12.84 3.26
N GLN A 27 2.62 -13.46 3.46
CA GLN A 27 3.65 -12.92 4.35
C GLN A 27 4.31 -11.62 3.87
N PRO A 28 4.82 -11.49 2.62
CA PRO A 28 5.72 -10.38 2.31
C PRO A 28 5.01 -9.01 2.33
N LEU A 29 3.77 -8.94 1.83
CA LEU A 29 3.00 -7.70 1.79
C LEU A 29 2.61 -7.22 3.19
N LEU A 30 2.17 -8.13 4.05
CA LEU A 30 1.81 -7.82 5.44
C LEU A 30 3.06 -7.46 6.27
N GLN A 31 4.16 -8.20 6.10
CA GLN A 31 5.43 -7.92 6.76
C GLN A 31 5.99 -6.56 6.34
N ALA A 32 5.97 -6.25 5.04
CA ALA A 32 6.37 -4.95 4.52
C ALA A 32 5.51 -3.82 5.13
N LYS A 33 4.19 -4.01 5.23
CA LYS A 33 3.29 -3.06 5.87
C LYS A 33 3.66 -2.80 7.34
N ASN A 34 3.98 -3.85 8.09
CA ASN A 34 4.35 -3.74 9.51
C ASN A 34 5.70 -3.03 9.71
N LEU A 35 6.66 -3.29 8.81
CA LEU A 35 7.99 -2.66 8.85
C LEU A 35 7.98 -1.23 8.32
N MET A 36 7.00 -0.84 7.50
CA MET A 36 7.00 0.41 6.74
C MET A 36 7.28 1.69 7.54
N LYS A 37 6.86 1.73 8.81
CA LYS A 37 7.06 2.90 9.66
C LYS A 37 8.50 3.01 10.16
N GLU A 38 9.05 1.92 10.67
CA GLU A 38 10.33 1.89 11.39
C GLU A 38 11.51 1.49 10.47
N HIS A 39 11.26 0.64 9.47
CA HIS A 39 12.25 0.05 8.56
C HIS A 39 11.75 0.05 7.09
N PRO A 40 11.64 1.23 6.45
CA PRO A 40 11.12 1.35 5.08
C PRO A 40 12.01 0.71 4.01
N ASP A 41 13.32 0.60 4.26
CA ASP A 41 14.28 -0.12 3.42
C ASP A 41 14.01 -1.63 3.41
N SER A 42 13.81 -2.21 4.59
CA SER A 42 13.45 -3.62 4.76
C SER A 42 12.07 -3.91 4.17
N ALA A 43 11.11 -2.99 4.36
CA ALA A 43 9.80 -3.08 3.72
C ALA A 43 9.91 -3.08 2.19
N GLN A 44 10.77 -2.25 1.61
CA GLN A 44 11.01 -2.22 0.16
C GLN A 44 11.55 -3.56 -0.35
N ILE A 45 12.58 -4.10 0.31
CA ILE A 45 13.17 -5.39 -0.07
C ILE A 45 12.10 -6.48 -0.06
N LEU A 46 11.25 -6.54 0.96
CA LEU A 46 10.15 -7.50 1.03
C LEU A 46 9.14 -7.33 -0.11
N LEU A 47 8.78 -6.10 -0.47
CA LEU A 47 7.88 -5.84 -1.58
C LEU A 47 8.47 -6.28 -2.93
N GLU A 48 9.78 -6.13 -3.10
CA GLU A 48 10.52 -6.55 -4.29
C GLU A 48 10.64 -8.07 -4.39
N THR A 49 10.48 -8.82 -3.29
CA THR A 49 10.45 -10.30 -3.33
C THR A 49 9.17 -10.87 -3.92
N ILE A 50 8.10 -10.07 -4.08
CA ILE A 50 6.82 -10.54 -4.61
C ILE A 50 6.92 -10.62 -6.13
N PRO A 51 6.92 -11.84 -6.73
CA PRO A 51 7.03 -11.97 -8.17
C PRO A 51 5.70 -11.65 -8.84
N SER A 52 5.73 -10.89 -9.94
CA SER A 52 4.54 -10.52 -10.71
C SER A 52 3.40 -9.95 -9.84
N PRO A 53 3.61 -8.80 -9.15
CA PRO A 53 2.59 -8.21 -8.28
C PRO A 53 1.28 -7.91 -9.02
N GLU A 54 1.31 -7.70 -10.34
CA GLU A 54 0.16 -7.52 -11.21
C GLU A 54 -0.79 -8.73 -11.27
N LYS A 55 -0.35 -9.91 -10.82
CA LYS A 55 -1.15 -11.14 -10.74
C LYS A 55 -1.79 -11.37 -9.37
N LEU A 56 -1.52 -10.50 -8.40
CA LEU A 56 -2.19 -10.53 -7.10
C LEU A 56 -3.69 -10.23 -7.24
N PRO A 57 -4.53 -10.64 -6.28
CA PRO A 57 -5.87 -10.09 -6.15
C PRO A 57 -5.83 -8.55 -6.22
N ILE A 58 -6.80 -7.94 -6.89
CA ILE A 58 -6.74 -6.50 -7.21
C ILE A 58 -6.54 -5.60 -5.97
N GLU A 59 -7.11 -5.99 -4.83
CA GLU A 59 -6.90 -5.29 -3.55
C GLU A 59 -5.45 -5.36 -3.06
N GLU A 60 -4.85 -6.55 -3.12
CA GLU A 60 -3.47 -6.78 -2.73
C GLU A 60 -2.51 -6.08 -3.68
N TYR A 61 -2.82 -6.07 -4.99
CA TYR A 61 -2.03 -5.35 -5.98
C TYR A 61 -2.09 -3.82 -5.75
N ALA A 62 -3.27 -3.26 -5.51
CA ALA A 62 -3.42 -1.84 -5.18
C ALA A 62 -2.70 -1.49 -3.86
N THR A 63 -2.75 -2.38 -2.87
CA THR A 63 -2.02 -2.24 -1.61
C THR A 63 -0.52 -2.28 -1.84
N TRP A 64 -0.02 -3.20 -2.68
CA TRP A 64 1.38 -3.27 -3.07
C TRP A 64 1.85 -1.99 -3.75
N CYS A 65 1.06 -1.46 -4.70
CA CYS A 65 1.34 -0.19 -5.39
C CYS A 65 1.48 0.99 -4.41
N LEU A 66 0.59 1.05 -3.42
CA LEU A 66 0.66 2.06 -2.36
C LEU A 66 1.93 1.89 -1.51
N LEU A 67 2.22 0.67 -1.06
CA LEU A 67 3.33 0.39 -0.16
C LEU A 67 4.69 0.58 -0.83
N VAL A 68 4.86 0.19 -2.10
CA VAL A 68 6.12 0.39 -2.83
C VAL A 68 6.41 1.87 -3.03
N THR A 69 5.38 2.66 -3.37
CA THR A 69 5.51 4.12 -3.50
C THR A 69 5.85 4.75 -2.14
N GLN A 70 5.20 4.30 -1.07
CA GLN A 70 5.50 4.77 0.28
C GLN A 70 6.95 4.47 0.71
N ALA A 71 7.43 3.26 0.43
CA ALA A 71 8.81 2.86 0.73
C ALA A 71 9.82 3.70 -0.05
N GLN A 72 9.62 3.84 -1.37
CA GLN A 72 10.47 4.67 -2.23
C GLN A 72 10.52 6.13 -1.76
N ASN A 73 9.38 6.70 -1.37
CA ASN A 73 9.30 8.06 -0.84
C ASN A 73 10.11 8.21 0.45
N LYS A 74 9.98 7.24 1.38
CA LYS A 74 10.70 7.23 2.66
C LYS A 74 12.20 6.95 2.51
N ASN A 75 12.59 6.20 1.49
CA ASN A 75 13.97 5.88 1.15
C ASN A 75 14.60 6.92 0.20
N TYR A 76 13.94 8.07 -0.03
CA TYR A 76 14.42 9.19 -0.86
C TYR A 76 14.79 8.79 -2.29
N VAL A 77 14.07 7.82 -2.86
CA VAL A 77 14.29 7.39 -4.25
C VAL A 77 13.80 8.49 -5.21
N LYS A 78 14.72 9.04 -6.00
CA LYS A 78 14.52 10.23 -6.85
C LYS A 78 13.56 10.02 -8.03
N CYS A 79 13.23 8.78 -8.38
CA CYS A 79 12.39 8.45 -9.54
C CYS A 79 11.18 7.59 -9.12
N MET A 80 10.29 8.14 -8.29
CA MET A 80 9.00 7.51 -8.03
C MET A 80 8.16 7.54 -9.32
N SER A 81 7.68 6.39 -9.79
CA SER A 81 6.82 6.33 -10.98
C SER A 81 5.38 6.68 -10.61
N ASP A 82 4.85 7.72 -11.22
CA ASP A 82 3.43 8.09 -11.14
C ASP A 82 2.51 6.97 -11.66
N SER A 83 2.97 6.16 -12.60
CA SER A 83 2.18 5.04 -13.16
C SER A 83 1.71 4.04 -12.10
N VAL A 84 2.54 3.72 -11.10
CA VAL A 84 2.23 2.70 -10.08
C VAL A 84 1.23 3.23 -9.06
N ILE A 85 1.44 4.45 -8.54
CA ILE A 85 0.57 5.01 -7.51
C ILE A 85 -0.85 5.29 -8.03
N ASN A 86 -1.00 5.59 -9.33
CA ASN A 86 -2.31 5.76 -9.97
C ASN A 86 -3.24 4.55 -9.78
N ILE A 87 -2.69 3.34 -9.79
CA ILE A 87 -3.48 2.11 -9.58
C ILE A 87 -4.11 2.10 -8.18
N ALA A 88 -3.35 2.49 -7.15
CA ALA A 88 -3.85 2.59 -5.79
C ALA A 88 -4.90 3.71 -5.66
N VAL A 89 -4.67 4.87 -6.29
CA VAL A 89 -5.62 6.01 -6.28
C VAL A 89 -6.96 5.58 -6.88
N GLU A 90 -6.95 4.94 -8.05
CA GLU A 90 -8.17 4.49 -8.73
C GLU A 90 -8.93 3.44 -7.91
N TYR A 91 -8.22 2.43 -7.42
CA TYR A 91 -8.83 1.33 -6.70
C TYR A 91 -9.45 1.80 -5.37
N PHE A 92 -8.66 2.47 -4.50
CA PHE A 92 -9.14 2.89 -3.18
C PHE A 92 -10.19 4.01 -3.25
N GLY A 93 -10.17 4.82 -4.31
CA GLY A 93 -11.23 5.79 -4.60
C GLY A 93 -12.58 5.12 -4.92
N LYS A 94 -12.57 3.96 -5.59
CA LYS A 94 -13.79 3.20 -5.93
C LYS A 94 -14.35 2.43 -4.74
N ILE A 95 -13.50 1.73 -3.99
CA ILE A 95 -13.94 0.82 -2.93
C ILE A 95 -14.23 1.52 -1.58
N LYS A 96 -14.15 2.85 -1.53
CA LYS A 96 -14.32 3.67 -0.31
C LYS A 96 -13.47 3.19 0.87
N ASN A 97 -12.17 2.97 0.64
CA ASN A 97 -11.20 2.81 1.71
C ASN A 97 -10.53 4.17 1.98
N PRO A 98 -11.12 5.04 2.82
CA PRO A 98 -10.69 6.44 2.93
C PRO A 98 -9.26 6.57 3.47
N LEU A 99 -8.83 5.65 4.34
CA LEU A 99 -7.48 5.66 4.90
C LEU A 99 -6.42 5.41 3.80
N HIS A 100 -6.58 4.34 3.01
CA HIS A 100 -5.65 4.08 1.92
C HIS A 100 -5.79 5.10 0.80
N TYR A 101 -6.99 5.60 0.54
CA TYR A 101 -7.23 6.60 -0.48
C TYR A 101 -6.55 7.93 -0.15
N ALA A 102 -6.67 8.44 1.08
CA ALA A 102 -5.97 9.65 1.52
C ALA A 102 -4.44 9.51 1.35
N LYS A 103 -3.87 8.36 1.72
CA LYS A 103 -2.44 8.08 1.51
C LYS A 103 -2.07 8.01 0.03
N ALA A 104 -2.88 7.38 -0.80
CA ALA A 104 -2.63 7.29 -2.24
C ALA A 104 -2.66 8.69 -2.89
N LEU A 105 -3.62 9.53 -2.51
CA LEU A 105 -3.73 10.93 -2.93
C LEU A 105 -2.51 11.76 -2.50
N TYR A 106 -2.01 11.56 -1.29
CA TYR A 106 -0.77 12.17 -0.84
C TYR A 106 0.42 11.76 -1.74
N TYR A 107 0.62 10.46 -1.99
CA TYR A 107 1.77 10.00 -2.75
C TYR A 107 1.72 10.36 -4.24
N ILE A 108 0.55 10.42 -4.86
CA ILE A 108 0.45 10.94 -6.24
C ILE A 108 0.73 12.45 -6.28
N GLY A 109 0.33 13.21 -5.25
CA GLY A 109 0.72 14.61 -5.09
C GLY A 109 2.24 14.78 -5.02
N ARG A 110 2.93 13.91 -4.26
CA ARG A 110 4.40 13.85 -4.20
C ARG A 110 5.02 13.56 -5.56
N ALA A 111 4.49 12.59 -6.29
CA ALA A 111 4.98 12.26 -7.63
C ALA A 111 4.90 13.46 -8.59
N TYR A 112 3.78 14.20 -8.59
CA TYR A 112 3.66 15.43 -9.38
C TYR A 112 4.59 16.56 -8.91
N GLY A 113 4.76 16.72 -7.60
CA GLY A 113 5.70 17.69 -7.03
C GLY A 113 7.15 17.42 -7.46
N MET A 114 7.55 16.15 -7.55
CA MET A 114 8.88 15.77 -8.07
C MET A 114 9.06 16.12 -9.55
N GLN A 115 7.97 16.11 -10.32
CA GLN A 115 7.93 16.57 -11.71
C GLN A 115 7.81 18.10 -11.84
N LYS A 116 7.76 18.83 -10.72
CA LYS A 116 7.48 20.28 -10.64
C LYS A 116 6.11 20.68 -11.21
N ASP A 117 5.19 19.73 -11.30
CA ASP A 117 3.80 20.02 -11.61
C ASP A 117 3.06 20.40 -10.31
N TRP A 118 3.32 21.63 -9.88
CA TRP A 118 2.82 22.16 -8.60
C TRP A 118 1.30 22.22 -8.56
N GLN A 119 0.66 22.49 -9.71
CA GLN A 119 -0.79 22.60 -9.80
C GLN A 119 -1.44 21.25 -9.49
N ARG A 120 -1.03 20.18 -10.18
CA ARG A 120 -1.56 18.83 -9.91
C ARG A 120 -1.17 18.36 -8.51
N ALA A 121 0.05 18.62 -8.06
CA ALA A 121 0.49 18.27 -6.71
C ALA A 121 -0.45 18.85 -5.64
N ILE A 122 -0.73 20.15 -5.69
CA ILE A 122 -1.63 20.84 -4.75
C ILE A 122 -3.05 20.28 -4.83
N GLU A 123 -3.57 20.01 -6.02
CA GLU A 123 -4.91 19.43 -6.20
C GLU A 123 -5.04 18.09 -5.46
N PHE A 124 -4.07 17.19 -5.67
CA PHE A 124 -4.08 15.89 -5.01
C PHE A 124 -3.86 15.97 -3.51
N TYR A 125 -2.98 16.86 -3.03
CA TYR A 125 -2.81 17.06 -1.58
C TYR A 125 -4.06 17.58 -0.90
N LYS A 126 -4.76 18.56 -1.49
CA LYS A 126 -6.03 19.08 -0.97
C LYS A 126 -7.10 17.99 -0.91
N LYS A 127 -7.23 17.19 -1.98
CA LYS A 127 -8.16 16.07 -1.98
C LYS A 127 -7.82 15.03 -0.91
N GLY A 128 -6.54 14.75 -0.67
CA GLY A 128 -6.09 13.87 0.40
C GLY A 128 -6.39 14.43 1.80
N GLU A 129 -6.20 15.74 1.98
CA GLU A 129 -6.55 16.49 3.19
C GLU A 129 -8.05 16.41 3.50
N ASP A 130 -8.92 16.63 2.51
CA ASP A 130 -10.38 16.54 2.69
C ASP A 130 -10.80 15.16 3.22
N ILE A 131 -10.22 14.08 2.67
CA ILE A 131 -10.49 12.72 3.13
C ILE A 131 -9.90 12.48 4.52
N ALA A 132 -8.69 12.98 4.80
CA ALA A 132 -8.05 12.84 6.11
C ALA A 132 -8.85 13.55 7.21
N LEU A 133 -9.41 14.73 6.93
CA LEU A 133 -10.32 15.45 7.82
C LEU A 133 -11.59 14.65 8.08
N LEU A 134 -12.20 14.09 7.04
CA LEU A 134 -13.43 13.29 7.15
C LEU A 134 -13.26 12.09 8.09
N ILE A 135 -12.08 11.45 8.09
CA ILE A 135 -11.80 10.27 8.92
C ILE A 135 -11.02 10.59 10.21
N ASN A 136 -10.76 11.86 10.50
CA ASN A 136 -9.94 12.32 11.63
C ASN A 136 -8.51 11.71 11.66
N ASP A 137 -7.92 11.42 10.50
CA ASP A 137 -6.51 10.95 10.41
C ASP A 137 -5.56 12.15 10.45
N LYS A 138 -5.16 12.51 11.67
CA LYS A 138 -4.21 13.60 11.93
C LYS A 138 -2.84 13.38 11.27
N SER A 139 -2.43 12.13 11.08
CA SER A 139 -1.12 11.82 10.50
C SER A 139 -1.13 12.09 8.99
N ALA A 140 -2.15 11.60 8.28
CA ALA A 140 -2.34 11.90 6.86
C ALA A 140 -2.54 13.40 6.61
N LEU A 141 -3.29 14.08 7.48
CA LEU A 141 -3.50 15.52 7.41
C LEU A 141 -2.18 16.31 7.52
N SER A 142 -1.35 15.99 8.52
CA SER A 142 -0.07 16.66 8.73
C SER A 142 0.88 16.49 7.54
N LEU A 143 0.89 15.31 6.91
CA LEU A 143 1.70 15.05 5.72
C LEU A 143 1.29 15.95 4.54
N SER A 144 0.01 15.97 4.17
CA SER A 144 -0.49 16.78 3.05
C SER A 144 -0.26 18.28 3.26
N LEU A 145 -0.53 18.80 4.47
CA LEU A 145 -0.36 20.22 4.79
C LEU A 145 1.11 20.66 4.69
N SER A 146 2.04 19.83 5.17
CA SER A 146 3.47 20.15 5.16
C SER A 146 4.03 20.28 3.74
N GLU A 147 3.58 19.43 2.82
CA GLU A 147 4.00 19.49 1.41
C GLU A 147 3.42 20.72 0.69
N CYS A 148 2.13 20.99 0.86
CA CYS A 148 1.50 22.20 0.32
C CYS A 148 2.26 23.46 0.78
N ALA A 149 2.55 23.56 2.08
CA ALA A 149 3.30 24.68 2.64
C ALA A 149 4.72 24.81 2.06
N THR A 150 5.36 23.69 1.72
CA THR A 150 6.69 23.69 1.09
C THR A 150 6.63 24.18 -0.36
N ILE A 151 5.58 23.82 -1.10
CA ILE A 151 5.37 24.29 -2.47
C ILE A 151 5.11 25.81 -2.51
N TYR A 152 4.25 26.32 -1.63
CA TYR A 152 3.94 27.76 -1.58
C TYR A 152 5.12 28.66 -1.12
N LYS A 153 6.20 28.07 -0.59
CA LYS A 153 7.40 28.79 -0.17
C LYS A 153 8.48 28.88 -1.25
N GLN A 154 8.34 28.17 -2.36
CA GLN A 154 9.21 28.29 -3.54
C GLN A 154 8.80 29.48 -4.39
#